data_AF-A0A7X8DKV9-F1
#
_entry.id   AF-A0A7X8DKV9-F1
#
_cell.length_a   1.000
_cell.length_b   1.000
_cell.length_c   1.000
_cell.angle_alpha   90.00
_cell.angle_beta   90.00
_cell.angle_gamma   90.00
#
_symmetry.space_group_name_H-M   'P 1'
#
loop_
_entity.id
_entity.type
_entity.pdbx_description
1 polymer ?
#
loop_
_entity_poly.entity_id
_entity_poly.type
_entity_poly.pdbx_seq_one_letter_code
_entity_poly.pdbx_strand_id
1 'polypeptide(L)'
;MISKNYFIEQRLSRDKLRAGLIDRLNEIIDNDNTNSEVKAEAQKRIMRIGDASEKELIIEGLSKSKGFKEVLVFLTDESAKIIVLKDELTQQDTVKILDIVMGETDLEPSNIKIMKKN
;
A
#
# COMPACT_ATOMS: atom_id res chain seq x y z
N MET A 1 -3.15 22.85 4.17
CA MET A 1 -4.20 22.05 4.85
C MET A 1 -4.83 21.06 3.88
N ILE A 2 -5.27 21.48 2.69
CA ILE A 2 -5.91 20.61 1.67
C ILE A 2 -5.04 19.39 1.30
N SER A 3 -3.75 19.58 1.03
CA SER A 3 -2.88 18.49 0.61
C SER A 3 -2.63 17.46 1.71
N LYS A 4 -2.66 17.83 3.00
CA LYS A 4 -2.58 16.86 4.11
C LYS A 4 -3.89 16.06 4.26
N ASN A 5 -5.03 16.73 4.09
CA ASN A 5 -6.33 16.07 4.13
C ASN A 5 -6.43 14.99 3.05
N TYR A 6 -5.87 15.22 1.87
CA TYR A 6 -5.77 14.19 0.83
C TYR A 6 -5.12 12.89 1.33
N PHE A 7 -3.96 12.95 2.00
CA PHE A 7 -3.30 11.73 2.51
C PHE A 7 -4.15 11.01 3.55
N ILE A 8 -4.79 11.76 4.44
CA ILE A 8 -5.68 11.22 5.48
C ILE A 8 -6.89 10.54 4.82
N GLU A 9 -7.58 11.23 3.92
CA GLU A 9 -8.76 10.74 3.21
C GLU A 9 -8.46 9.49 2.38
N GLN A 10 -7.31 9.47 1.70
CA GLN A 10 -6.90 8.31 0.91
C GLN A 10 -6.55 7.11 1.79
N ARG A 11 -5.87 7.30 2.93
CA ARG A 11 -5.62 6.23 3.90
C ARG A 11 -6.94 5.68 4.44
N LEU A 12 -7.83 6.55 4.91
CA LEU A 12 -9.16 6.15 5.39
C LEU A 12 -9.96 5.41 4.33
N SER A 13 -9.90 5.85 3.07
CA SER A 13 -10.58 5.19 1.95
C SER A 13 -10.01 3.80 1.68
N ARG A 14 -8.67 3.66 1.68
CA ARG A 14 -7.97 2.38 1.52
C ARG A 14 -8.33 1.42 2.65
N ASP A 15 -8.29 1.88 3.89
CA ASP A 15 -8.53 1.06 5.07
C ASP A 15 -10.01 0.61 5.12
N LYS A 16 -10.95 1.51 4.80
CA LYS A 16 -12.38 1.17 4.68
C LYS A 16 -12.63 0.14 3.56
N LEU A 17 -11.98 0.30 2.42
CA LEU A 17 -12.08 -0.67 1.32
C LEU A 17 -11.56 -2.04 1.74
N ARG A 18 -10.41 -2.10 2.42
CA ARG A 18 -9.81 -3.34 2.92
C ARG A 18 -10.66 -4.02 3.98
N ALA A 19 -11.22 -3.26 4.92
CA ALA A 19 -12.14 -3.79 5.92
C ALA A 19 -13.34 -4.48 5.25
N GLY A 20 -14.02 -3.79 4.34
CA GLY A 20 -15.17 -4.38 3.63
C GLY A 20 -14.80 -5.56 2.73
N LEU A 21 -13.58 -5.61 2.19
CA LEU A 21 -13.09 -6.76 1.45
C LEU A 21 -12.83 -7.96 2.36
N ILE A 22 -12.21 -7.74 3.51
CA ILE A 22 -11.94 -8.78 4.52
C ILE A 22 -13.26 -9.36 5.04
N ASP A 23 -14.25 -8.51 5.34
CA ASP A 23 -15.57 -8.94 5.81
C ASP A 23 -16.22 -9.91 4.80
N ARG A 24 -16.22 -9.56 3.50
CA ARG A 24 -16.75 -10.42 2.44
C ARG A 24 -15.97 -11.72 2.26
N LEU A 25 -14.65 -11.68 2.43
CA LEU A 25 -13.82 -12.89 2.35
C LEU A 25 -14.11 -13.82 3.54
N ASN A 26 -14.34 -13.26 4.73
CA ASN A 26 -14.77 -14.02 5.90
C ASN A 26 -16.15 -14.65 5.69
N GLU A 27 -17.12 -13.94 5.10
CA GLU A 27 -18.42 -14.54 4.73
C GLU A 27 -18.26 -15.78 3.82
N ILE A 28 -17.29 -15.77 2.89
CA ILE A 28 -16.98 -16.92 2.03
C ILE A 28 -16.38 -18.08 2.84
N ILE A 29 -15.47 -17.76 3.77
CA ILE A 29 -14.79 -18.73 4.65
C ILE A 29 -15.79 -19.41 5.59
N ASP A 30 -16.70 -18.63 6.17
CA ASP A 30 -17.65 -19.08 7.17
C ASP A 30 -18.88 -19.78 6.56
N ASN A 31 -19.08 -19.69 5.25
CA ASN A 31 -20.18 -20.39 4.56
C ASN A 31 -19.87 -21.88 4.40
N ASP A 32 -20.68 -22.74 5.03
CA ASP A 32 -20.56 -24.20 4.97
C ASP A 32 -20.77 -24.80 3.58
N ASN A 33 -21.43 -24.08 2.67
CA ASN A 33 -21.63 -24.52 1.29
C ASN A 33 -20.45 -24.19 0.36
N THR A 34 -19.48 -23.41 0.83
CA THR A 34 -18.26 -23.10 0.08
C THR A 34 -17.29 -24.27 0.18
N ASN A 35 -16.77 -24.74 -0.96
CA ASN A 35 -15.78 -25.80 -0.95
C ASN A 35 -14.44 -25.35 -0.33
N SER A 36 -13.63 -26.30 0.12
CA SER A 36 -12.37 -26.03 0.82
C SER A 36 -11.34 -25.26 0.00
N GLU A 37 -11.30 -25.45 -1.32
CA GLU A 37 -10.38 -24.75 -2.22
C GLU A 37 -10.69 -23.26 -2.27
N VAL A 38 -11.97 -22.89 -2.41
CA VAL A 38 -12.42 -21.50 -2.42
C VAL A 38 -12.19 -20.84 -1.06
N LYS A 39 -12.43 -21.56 0.05
CA LYS A 39 -12.10 -21.06 1.40
C LYS A 39 -10.59 -20.79 1.55
N ALA A 40 -9.75 -21.69 1.06
CA ALA A 40 -8.30 -21.53 1.10
C ALA A 40 -7.82 -20.32 0.28
N GLU A 41 -8.40 -20.08 -0.90
CA GLU A 41 -8.05 -18.89 -1.69
C GLU A 41 -8.53 -17.60 -1.02
N ALA A 42 -9.70 -17.60 -0.38
CA ALA A 42 -10.17 -16.46 0.40
C ALA A 42 -9.21 -16.12 1.56
N GLN A 43 -8.75 -17.13 2.30
CA GLN A 43 -7.75 -16.96 3.37
C GLN A 43 -6.43 -16.41 2.83
N LYS A 44 -5.92 -16.95 1.71
CA LYS A 44 -4.71 -16.42 1.06
C LYS A 44 -4.86 -14.96 0.68
N ARG A 45 -6.03 -14.55 0.18
CA ARG A 45 -6.28 -13.16 -0.17
C ARG A 45 -6.29 -12.23 1.06
N ILE A 46 -6.82 -12.68 2.20
CA ILE A 46 -6.72 -11.95 3.47
C ILE A 46 -5.26 -11.76 3.87
N MET A 47 -4.45 -12.83 3.82
CA MET A 47 -3.01 -12.75 4.15
C MET A 47 -2.28 -11.75 3.24
N ARG A 48 -2.50 -11.81 1.92
CA ARG A 48 -1.90 -10.85 0.97
C ARG A 48 -2.27 -9.38 1.29
N ILE A 49 -3.51 -9.12 1.71
CA ILE A 49 -3.93 -7.77 2.14
C ILE A 49 -3.16 -7.32 3.38
N GLY A 50 -2.97 -8.23 4.35
CA GLY A 50 -2.17 -8.00 5.56
C GLY A 50 -0.72 -7.66 5.22
N ASP A 51 -0.06 -8.53 4.46
CA ASP A 51 1.34 -8.37 4.05
C ASP A 51 1.58 -7.06 3.29
N ALA A 52 0.67 -6.72 2.36
CA ALA A 52 0.74 -5.45 1.64
C ALA A 52 0.57 -4.24 2.58
N SER A 53 -0.33 -4.33 3.56
CA SER A 53 -0.57 -3.26 4.54
C SER A 53 0.62 -3.02 5.45
N GLU A 54 1.30 -4.09 5.88
CA GLU A 54 2.52 -4.01 6.68
C GLU A 54 3.66 -3.33 5.90
N LYS A 55 3.94 -3.81 4.68
CA LYS A 55 4.97 -3.23 3.82
C LYS A 55 4.70 -1.76 3.50
N GLU A 56 3.45 -1.39 3.21
CA GLU A 56 3.06 0.02 3.02
C GLU A 56 3.41 0.87 4.25
N LEU A 57 3.09 0.39 5.45
CA LEU A 57 3.37 1.10 6.69
C LEU A 57 4.88 1.31 6.90
N ILE A 58 5.69 0.26 6.66
CA ILE A 58 7.15 0.31 6.78
C ILE A 58 7.74 1.31 5.78
N ILE A 59 7.38 1.20 4.49
CA ILE A 59 7.88 2.09 3.43
C ILE A 59 7.50 3.55 3.73
N GLU A 60 6.27 3.82 4.16
CA GLU A 60 5.82 5.16 4.53
C GLU A 60 6.62 5.71 5.73
N GLY A 61 6.85 4.87 6.75
CA GLY A 61 7.63 5.23 7.93
C GLY A 61 9.09 5.54 7.62
N LEU A 62 9.75 4.66 6.86
CA LEU A 62 11.13 4.85 6.41
C LEU A 62 11.26 6.10 5.53
N SER A 63 10.32 6.32 4.61
CA SER A 63 10.33 7.53 3.77
C SER A 63 10.19 8.79 4.63
N LYS A 64 9.28 8.80 5.62
CA LYS A 64 9.14 9.90 6.57
C LYS A 64 10.43 10.16 7.35
N SER A 65 11.13 9.10 7.79
CA SER A 65 12.42 9.22 8.49
C SER A 65 13.51 9.90 7.65
N LYS A 66 13.42 9.82 6.31
CA LYS A 66 14.35 10.49 5.37
C LYS A 66 13.99 11.95 5.06
N GLY A 67 12.96 12.50 5.71
CA GLY A 67 12.56 13.91 5.59
C GLY A 67 11.36 14.17 4.67
N PHE A 68 10.70 13.14 4.15
CA PHE A 68 9.47 13.31 3.38
C PHE A 68 8.28 13.56 4.31
N LYS A 69 7.66 14.75 4.22
CA LYS A 69 6.64 15.20 5.18
C LYS A 69 5.41 14.29 5.23
N GLU A 70 4.86 13.93 4.07
CA GLU A 70 3.81 12.92 3.94
C GLU A 70 4.12 12.02 2.77
N VAL A 71 3.86 10.73 2.97
CA VAL A 71 4.01 9.68 1.97
C VAL A 71 2.80 8.75 2.10
N LEU A 72 2.28 8.32 0.96
CA LEU A 72 1.23 7.33 0.86
C LEU A 72 1.66 6.28 -0.15
N VAL A 73 1.57 5.01 0.24
CA VAL A 73 1.92 3.87 -0.59
C VAL A 73 0.67 3.05 -0.87
N PHE A 74 0.48 2.70 -2.13
CA PHE A 74 -0.43 1.65 -2.56
C PHE A 74 0.40 0.52 -3.14
N LEU A 75 0.35 -0.63 -2.49
CA LEU A 75 1.12 -1.81 -2.85
C LEU A 75 0.18 -2.92 -3.32
N THR A 76 0.60 -3.58 -4.39
CA THR A 76 0.11 -4.87 -4.84
C THR A 76 1.29 -5.82 -4.99
N ASP A 77 1.02 -7.10 -5.22
CA ASP A 77 2.06 -8.10 -5.47
C ASP A 77 2.93 -7.77 -6.71
N GLU A 78 2.40 -6.95 -7.62
CA GLU A 78 3.02 -6.65 -8.91
C GLU A 78 3.54 -5.22 -9.04
N SER A 79 3.09 -4.28 -8.19
CA SER A 79 3.40 -2.87 -8.37
C SER A 79 3.30 -2.05 -7.09
N ALA A 80 4.07 -0.96 -7.03
CA ALA A 80 3.98 0.04 -5.97
C ALA A 80 3.68 1.42 -6.56
N LYS A 81 2.72 2.13 -5.99
CA LYS A 81 2.44 3.54 -6.30
C LYS A 81 2.67 4.37 -5.06
N ILE A 82 3.61 5.30 -5.14
CA ILE A 82 4.03 6.14 -4.04
C ILE A 82 3.66 7.59 -4.37
N ILE A 83 2.91 8.21 -3.46
CA ILE A 83 2.56 9.62 -3.53
C ILE A 83 3.30 10.34 -2.41
N VAL A 84 3.99 11.42 -2.73
CA VAL A 84 4.82 12.19 -1.79
C VAL A 84 4.33 13.63 -1.75
N LEU A 85 4.13 14.19 -0.54
CA LEU A 85 3.84 15.61 -0.37
C LEU A 85 5.10 16.42 -0.60
N LYS A 86 5.23 16.99 -1.79
CA LYS A 86 6.37 17.81 -2.20
C LYS A 86 6.02 18.67 -3.40
N ASP A 87 6.52 19.91 -3.42
CA ASP A 87 6.31 20.82 -4.55
C ASP A 87 7.03 20.33 -5.81
N GLU A 88 8.24 19.80 -5.64
CA GLU A 88 9.05 19.21 -6.71
C GLU A 88 9.72 17.93 -6.25
N LEU A 89 9.65 16.88 -7.08
CA LEU A 89 10.40 15.64 -6.90
C LEU A 89 11.71 15.75 -7.68
N THR A 90 12.83 15.77 -6.97
CA THR A 90 14.15 15.70 -7.59
C THR A 90 14.50 14.26 -7.93
N GLN A 91 15.46 14.04 -8.83
CA GLN A 91 15.97 12.69 -9.09
C GLN A 91 16.50 12.01 -7.82
N GLN A 92 17.17 12.77 -6.95
CA GLN A 92 17.69 12.24 -5.69
C GLN A 92 16.57 11.80 -4.74
N ASP A 93 15.43 12.49 -4.74
CA ASP A 93 14.26 12.06 -3.95
C ASP A 93 13.71 10.73 -4.47
N THR A 94 13.57 10.62 -5.79
CA THR A 94 13.09 9.41 -6.45
C THR A 94 13.99 8.23 -6.13
N VAL A 95 15.32 8.39 -6.22
CA VAL A 95 16.29 7.33 -5.87
C VAL A 95 16.12 6.90 -4.42
N LYS A 96 16.06 7.84 -3.46
CA LYS A 96 15.89 7.50 -2.04
C LYS A 96 14.63 6.70 -1.75
N ILE A 97 13.52 7.04 -2.41
CA ILE A 97 12.24 6.34 -2.23
C ILE A 97 12.29 4.98 -2.93
N LEU A 98 12.87 4.91 -4.12
CA LEU A 98 13.03 3.68 -4.88
C LEU A 98 13.85 2.67 -4.09
N ASP A 99 14.98 3.08 -3.52
CA ASP A 99 15.84 2.23 -2.69
C ASP A 99 15.08 1.63 -1.49
N ILE A 100 14.21 2.42 -0.84
CA ILE A 100 13.37 1.94 0.27
C ILE A 100 12.37 0.91 -0.24
N VAL A 101 11.64 1.20 -1.33
CA VAL A 101 10.60 0.30 -1.84
C VAL A 101 11.22 -1.02 -2.29
N MET A 102 12.37 -0.99 -2.99
CA MET A 102 13.08 -2.19 -3.41
C MET A 102 13.72 -2.96 -2.24
N GLY A 103 14.02 -2.30 -1.13
CA GLY A 103 14.51 -2.96 0.08
C GLY A 103 13.43 -3.76 0.82
N GLU A 104 12.18 -3.30 0.75
CA GLU A 104 11.04 -3.89 1.46
C GLU A 104 10.16 -4.78 0.56
N THR A 105 10.44 -4.84 -0.74
CA THR A 105 9.64 -5.56 -1.73
C THR A 105 10.52 -6.21 -2.80
N ASP A 106 10.01 -7.28 -3.42
CA ASP A 106 10.68 -7.93 -4.56
C ASP A 106 10.32 -7.27 -5.91
N LEU A 107 9.90 -5.99 -5.88
CA LEU A 107 9.46 -5.28 -7.08
C LEU A 107 10.63 -4.70 -7.85
N GLU A 108 10.60 -4.92 -9.17
CA GLU A 108 11.51 -4.27 -10.10
C GLU A 108 11.23 -2.75 -10.21
N PRO A 109 12.25 -1.93 -10.49
CA PRO A 109 12.08 -0.48 -10.63
C PRO A 109 11.00 -0.07 -11.64
N SER A 110 10.82 -0.85 -12.71
CA SER A 110 9.80 -0.61 -13.74
C SER A 110 8.37 -0.65 -13.20
N ASN A 111 8.17 -1.33 -12.08
CA ASN A 111 6.87 -1.57 -11.46
C ASN A 111 6.58 -0.57 -10.33
N ILE A 112 7.51 0.34 -10.06
CA ILE A 112 7.44 1.32 -8.99
C ILE A 112 7.20 2.70 -9.59
N LYS A 113 6.07 3.32 -9.25
CA LYS A 113 5.70 4.66 -9.73
C LYS A 113 5.66 5.65 -8.58
N ILE A 114 6.53 6.66 -8.63
CA ILE A 114 6.63 7.72 -7.63
C ILE A 114 6.06 9.01 -8.22
N MET A 115 5.16 9.66 -7.48
CA MET A 115 4.44 10.86 -7.91
C MET A 115 4.41 11.90 -6.79
N LYS A 116 4.41 13.18 -7.17
CA LYS A 116 4.27 14.29 -6.22
C LYS A 116 2.80 14.68 -6.04
N LYS A 117 2.48 15.15 -4.84
CA LYS A 117 1.29 15.94 -4.54
C LYS A 117 1.75 17.26 -3.95
N ASN A 118 1.31 18.37 -4.54
CA ASN A 118 1.39 19.71 -3.97
C ASN A 118 0.11 20.07 -3.21
#